data_AF-M0KX45-F1
#
_entry.id   AF-M0KX45-F1
#
_cell.length_a   1.000
_cell.length_b   1.000
_cell.length_c   1.000
_cell.angle_alpha   90.00
_cell.angle_beta   90.00
_cell.angle_gamma   90.00
#
_symmetry.space_group_name_H-M   'P 1'
#
loop_
_entity.id
_entity.type
_entity.pdbx_description
1 polymer ?
#
loop_
_entity_poly.entity_id
_entity_poly.type
_entity_poly.pdbx_seq_one_letter_code
_entity_poly.pdbx_strand_id
1 'polypeptide(L)'
;MTKKISTANGEAQAAQTDAYVRISTHAQERWTERTSAQESLRAAWERSIRVRAPSASATEVRLYAPCEALLIYRQGALRTVLNNDGRIDCTALGVCTACENLIDPVQDATCRWCGAETETHGRGRASVVRGDKA
;
A
#
# COMPACT_ATOMS: atom_id res chain seq x y z
N MET A 1 -3.45 51.07 30.03
CA MET A 1 -4.74 50.73 30.67
C MET A 1 -5.74 50.59 29.53
N THR A 2 -6.40 49.47 29.21
CA THR A 2 -6.78 48.29 29.99
C THR A 2 -7.04 47.14 29.01
N LYS A 3 -6.66 45.92 29.41
CA LYS A 3 -6.87 44.64 28.70
C LYS A 3 -8.36 44.36 28.45
N LYS A 4 -8.68 43.71 27.34
CA LYS A 4 -9.78 42.72 27.30
C LYS A 4 -9.24 41.40 26.78
N ILE A 5 -9.01 40.52 27.75
CA ILE A 5 -8.83 39.09 27.58
C ILE A 5 -10.24 38.52 27.39
N SER A 6 -10.45 37.76 26.32
CA SER A 6 -11.57 36.82 26.24
C SER A 6 -10.97 35.45 26.03
N THR A 7 -10.89 34.68 27.11
CA THR A 7 -10.53 33.27 27.09
C THR A 7 -11.79 32.44 27.20
N ALA A 8 -11.73 31.31 26.51
CA ALA A 8 -12.22 30.00 26.94
C ALA A 8 -13.65 29.60 26.57
N ASN A 9 -13.68 28.58 25.69
CA ASN A 9 -14.33 27.27 25.84
C ASN A 9 -15.10 26.96 24.54
N GLY A 10 -14.81 25.88 23.83
CA GLY A 10 -14.38 24.58 24.32
C GLY A 10 -15.43 23.60 23.83
N GLU A 11 -15.38 23.26 22.54
CA GLU A 11 -16.18 22.20 21.98
C GLU A 11 -15.27 21.26 21.21
N ALA A 12 -15.18 20.06 21.75
CA ALA A 12 -14.48 18.93 21.20
C ALA A 12 -15.06 18.59 19.83
N GLN A 13 -14.22 18.63 18.80
CA GLN A 13 -14.35 17.70 17.70
C GLN A 13 -13.01 17.02 17.55
N ALA A 14 -12.98 15.81 18.10
CA ALA A 14 -11.99 14.79 17.81
C ALA A 14 -11.98 14.56 16.29
N ALA A 15 -11.22 15.38 15.56
CA ALA A 15 -10.90 15.13 14.17
C ALA A 15 -9.86 14.00 14.18
N GLN A 16 -10.24 12.89 13.55
CA GLN A 16 -9.49 11.66 13.44
C GLN A 16 -7.98 11.89 13.27
N THR A 17 -7.17 11.42 14.21
CA THR A 17 -5.77 11.08 13.95
C THR A 17 -5.74 9.86 13.05
N ASP A 18 -6.00 10.04 11.75
CA ASP A 18 -5.49 9.14 10.73
C ASP A 18 -3.96 9.30 10.76
N ALA A 19 -3.29 8.34 11.39
CA ALA A 19 -1.92 8.48 11.84
C ALA A 19 -0.99 8.59 10.62
N TYR A 20 -0.59 9.82 10.31
CA TYR A 20 0.40 10.13 9.29
C TYR A 20 1.61 9.19 9.42
N VAL A 21 1.80 8.28 8.47
CA VAL A 21 2.91 7.30 8.53
C VAL A 21 4.22 8.06 8.71
N ARG A 22 5.02 7.77 9.75
CA ARG A 22 6.30 8.44 9.93
C ARG A 22 7.28 7.93 8.88
N ILE A 23 8.02 8.81 8.24
CA ILE A 23 9.02 8.47 7.21
C ILE A 23 10.39 8.79 7.79
N SER A 24 11.28 7.80 7.86
CA SER A 24 12.66 8.05 8.29
C SER A 24 13.43 8.80 7.20
N THR A 25 14.44 9.58 7.59
CA THR A 25 15.37 10.21 6.64
C THR A 25 16.00 9.18 5.71
N HIS A 26 16.41 8.04 6.27
CA HIS A 26 16.98 6.94 5.49
C HIS A 26 15.98 6.40 4.44
N ALA A 27 14.70 6.23 4.77
CA ALA A 27 13.70 5.80 3.79
C ALA A 27 13.53 6.81 2.67
N GLN A 28 13.53 8.11 3.01
CA GLN A 28 13.44 9.19 2.03
C GLN A 28 14.64 9.21 1.08
N GLU A 29 15.86 9.07 1.60
CA GLU A 29 17.08 8.98 0.79
C GLU A 29 17.03 7.76 -0.15
N ARG A 30 16.70 6.59 0.39
CA ARG A 30 16.63 5.35 -0.41
C ARG A 30 15.55 5.42 -1.49
N TRP A 31 14.43 6.09 -1.24
CA TRP A 31 13.41 6.34 -2.25
C TRP A 31 13.95 7.16 -3.42
N THR A 32 14.60 8.28 -3.13
CA THR A 32 15.20 9.16 -4.15
C THR A 32 16.29 8.45 -4.96
N GLU A 33 17.10 7.60 -4.32
CA GLU A 33 18.18 6.88 -4.99
C GLU A 33 17.70 5.70 -5.86
N ARG A 34 16.61 5.04 -5.47
CA ARG A 34 16.20 3.74 -6.06
C ARG A 34 15.03 3.85 -7.01
N THR A 35 14.35 4.98 -7.03
CA THR A 35 13.11 5.13 -7.80
C THR A 35 13.16 6.37 -8.68
N SER A 36 12.59 6.27 -9.88
CA SER A 36 12.35 7.39 -10.80
C SER A 36 10.94 7.98 -10.64
N ALA A 37 10.20 7.53 -9.61
CA ALA A 37 8.84 7.92 -9.37
C ALA A 37 8.74 9.42 -9.07
N GLN A 38 7.81 10.10 -9.75
CA GLN A 38 7.55 11.52 -9.53
C GLN A 38 6.71 11.75 -8.26
N GLU A 39 6.01 10.72 -7.79
CA GLU A 39 5.20 10.80 -6.57
C GLU A 39 6.05 10.70 -5.30
N SER A 40 5.53 11.32 -4.23
CA SER A 40 6.19 11.24 -2.92
C SER A 40 6.18 9.82 -2.37
N LEU A 41 7.18 9.48 -1.54
CA LEU A 41 7.24 8.19 -0.84
C LEU A 41 5.97 7.87 -0.03
N ARG A 42 5.27 8.90 0.46
CA ARG A 42 3.99 8.74 1.17
C ARG A 42 2.88 8.27 0.25
N ALA A 43 2.69 8.97 -0.88
CA ALA A 43 1.71 8.60 -1.87
C ALA A 43 1.99 7.18 -2.40
N ALA A 44 3.26 6.87 -2.64
CA ALA A 44 3.70 5.55 -3.05
C ALA A 44 3.30 4.49 -2.01
N TRP A 45 3.53 4.74 -0.72
CA TRP A 45 3.11 3.84 0.36
C TRP A 45 1.62 3.56 0.37
N GLU A 46 0.80 4.59 0.22
CA GLU A 46 -0.66 4.49 0.24
C GLU A 46 -1.18 3.66 -0.95
N ARG A 47 -0.60 3.86 -2.12
CA ARG A 47 -0.99 3.17 -3.36
C ARG A 47 -0.46 1.74 -3.46
N SER A 48 0.68 1.45 -2.83
CA SER A 48 1.38 0.18 -2.91
C SER A 48 0.59 -1.02 -2.41
N ILE A 49 0.90 -2.19 -2.97
CA ILE A 49 0.25 -3.47 -2.68
C ILE A 49 0.87 -4.09 -1.45
N ARG A 50 0.08 -4.57 -0.49
CA ARG A 50 0.61 -5.32 0.66
C ARG A 50 1.13 -6.67 0.18
N VAL A 51 2.35 -7.02 0.57
CA VAL A 51 2.99 -8.28 0.17
C VAL A 51 3.57 -9.01 1.37
N ARG A 52 3.69 -10.34 1.25
CA ARG A 52 4.30 -11.17 2.29
C ARG A 52 5.80 -11.26 2.06
N ALA A 53 6.57 -10.87 3.07
CA ALA A 53 8.03 -10.91 3.06
C ALA A 53 8.54 -11.58 4.36
N PRO A 54 8.46 -12.92 4.48
CA PRO A 54 8.78 -13.62 5.73
C PRO A 54 10.26 -13.48 6.14
N SER A 55 11.14 -13.22 5.18
CA SER A 55 12.56 -12.96 5.40
C SER A 55 12.84 -11.53 5.91
N ALA A 56 11.89 -10.60 5.77
CA ALA A 56 12.02 -9.24 6.25
C ALA A 56 11.49 -9.15 7.69
N SER A 57 12.34 -8.75 8.64
CA SER A 57 11.91 -8.39 10.00
C SER A 57 11.15 -7.05 9.98
N ALA A 58 9.95 -7.07 9.42
CA ALA A 58 9.09 -5.91 9.17
C ALA A 58 7.69 -6.13 9.77
N THR A 59 7.04 -5.03 10.15
CA THR A 59 5.64 -5.05 10.56
C THR A 59 4.72 -5.16 9.34
N GLU A 60 5.07 -4.45 8.26
CA GLU A 60 4.34 -4.49 7.00
C GLU A 60 5.33 -4.24 5.87
N VAL A 61 5.16 -4.93 4.76
CA VAL A 61 5.89 -4.70 3.51
C VAL A 61 4.89 -4.42 2.42
N ARG A 62 5.15 -3.36 1.64
CA ARG A 62 4.36 -3.05 0.46
C ARG A 62 5.22 -2.97 -0.79
N LEU A 63 4.68 -3.43 -1.91
CA LEU A 63 5.27 -3.35 -3.23
C LEU A 63 4.70 -2.16 -3.99
N TYR A 64 5.57 -1.22 -4.35
CA TYR A 64 5.30 -0.20 -5.35
C TYR A 64 5.71 -0.77 -6.72
N ALA A 65 4.74 -1.31 -7.45
CA ALA A 65 4.98 -2.06 -8.67
C ALA A 65 5.70 -1.28 -9.79
N PRO A 66 5.42 0.02 -10.05
CA PRO A 66 5.99 0.73 -11.20
C PRO A 66 7.52 0.78 -11.27
N CYS A 67 8.22 0.61 -10.15
CA CYS A 67 9.68 0.50 -10.10
C CYS A 67 10.16 -0.66 -9.24
N GLU A 68 9.29 -1.66 -9.02
CA GLU A 68 9.59 -2.86 -8.23
C GLU A 68 10.20 -2.54 -6.85
N ALA A 69 9.72 -1.49 -6.19
CA ALA A 69 10.27 -1.03 -4.91
C ALA A 69 9.49 -1.62 -3.73
N LEU A 70 10.21 -2.15 -2.75
CA LEU A 70 9.68 -2.66 -1.48
C LEU A 70 9.78 -1.61 -0.39
N LEU A 71 8.63 -1.18 0.13
CA LEU A 71 8.51 -0.21 1.19
C LEU A 71 8.41 -0.95 2.53
N ILE A 72 9.42 -0.75 3.39
CA ILE A 72 9.55 -1.51 4.64
C ILE A 72 9.05 -0.66 5.81
N TYR A 73 7.93 -1.07 6.39
CA TYR A 73 7.35 -0.47 7.58
C TYR A 73 7.67 -1.30 8.82
N ARG A 74 8.21 -0.63 9.84
CA ARG A 74 8.55 -1.27 11.11
C ARG A 74 8.42 -0.29 12.26
N GLN A 75 7.71 -0.71 13.31
CA GLN A 75 7.56 0.05 14.57
C GLN A 75 7.06 1.49 14.33
N GLY A 76 5.95 1.66 13.62
CA GLY A 76 5.35 3.00 13.48
C GLY A 76 5.89 3.84 12.32
N ALA A 77 6.92 3.40 11.59
CA ALA A 77 7.57 4.20 10.55
C ALA A 77 8.02 3.40 9.32
N LEU A 78 8.04 4.06 8.16
CA LEU A 78 8.79 3.62 6.98
C LEU A 78 10.27 3.77 7.27
N ARG A 79 10.98 2.65 7.29
CA ARG A 79 12.38 2.58 7.71
C ARG A 79 13.33 2.60 6.54
N THR A 80 12.98 1.96 5.44
CA THR A 80 13.81 1.87 4.24
C THR A 80 12.96 1.50 3.02
N VAL A 81 13.56 1.64 1.85
CA VAL A 81 13.03 1.22 0.55
C VAL A 81 14.04 0.24 -0.04
N LEU A 82 13.64 -0.95 -0.48
CA LEU A 82 14.53 -1.92 -1.13
C LEU A 82 14.07 -2.15 -2.58
N ASN A 83 14.95 -2.68 -3.42
CA ASN A 83 14.50 -3.23 -4.71
C ASN A 83 13.93 -4.63 -4.46
N ASN A 84 12.88 -4.99 -5.17
CA ASN A 84 12.40 -6.35 -5.20
C ASN A 84 13.37 -7.20 -6.02
N ASP A 85 14.17 -8.02 -5.35
CA ASP A 85 15.10 -8.97 -5.97
C ASP A 85 14.64 -10.43 -5.81
N GLY A 86 13.33 -10.65 -5.78
CA GLY A 86 12.72 -11.98 -5.69
C GLY A 86 12.52 -12.52 -4.27
N ARG A 87 12.67 -11.66 -3.25
CA ARG A 87 12.52 -12.06 -1.83
C ARG A 87 11.09 -12.03 -1.30
N ILE A 88 10.12 -11.57 -2.10
CA ILE A 88 8.71 -11.54 -1.72
C ILE A 88 7.93 -12.61 -2.48
N ASP A 89 6.89 -13.12 -1.83
CA ASP A 89 5.94 -14.03 -2.46
C ASP A 89 4.93 -13.21 -3.27
N CYS A 90 5.08 -13.23 -4.59
CA CYS A 90 4.17 -12.58 -5.54
C CYS A 90 3.13 -13.54 -6.14
N THR A 91 3.03 -14.79 -5.66
CA THR A 91 2.20 -15.82 -6.30
C THR A 91 0.72 -15.45 -6.36
N ALA A 92 0.24 -14.67 -5.39
CA ALA A 92 -1.14 -14.19 -5.33
C ALA A 92 -1.38 -12.90 -6.14
N LEU A 93 -0.33 -12.30 -6.72
CA LEU A 93 -0.44 -11.08 -7.52
C LEU A 93 -0.68 -11.43 -8.98
N GLY A 94 -1.49 -10.60 -9.64
CA GLY A 94 -1.71 -10.63 -11.08
C GLY A 94 -0.85 -9.60 -11.80
N VAL A 95 -0.86 -9.65 -13.13
CA VAL A 95 -0.24 -8.65 -14.01
C VAL A 95 -1.35 -7.89 -14.73
N CYS A 96 -1.31 -6.57 -14.70
CA CYS A 96 -2.22 -5.75 -15.50
C CYS A 96 -1.87 -5.89 -16.99
N THR A 97 -2.83 -6.26 -17.82
CA THR A 97 -2.62 -6.44 -19.28
C THR A 97 -2.35 -5.12 -20.02
N ALA A 98 -2.70 -3.97 -19.44
CA ALA A 98 -2.54 -2.66 -20.07
C ALA A 98 -1.19 -1.98 -19.77
N CYS A 99 -0.65 -2.14 -18.56
CA CYS A 99 0.59 -1.47 -18.15
C CYS A 99 1.62 -2.41 -17.53
N GLU A 100 1.38 -3.72 -17.55
CA GLU A 100 2.29 -4.80 -17.12
C GLU A 100 2.71 -4.76 -15.65
N ASN A 101 2.21 -3.79 -14.88
CA ASN A 101 2.46 -3.70 -13.45
C ASN A 101 1.72 -4.78 -12.68
N LEU A 102 2.34 -5.23 -11.60
CA LEU A 102 1.71 -6.12 -10.63
C LEU A 102 0.49 -5.45 -9.98
N ILE A 103 -0.55 -6.24 -9.78
CA ILE A 103 -1.83 -5.87 -9.17
C ILE A 103 -2.24 -6.91 -8.14
N ASP A 104 -3.05 -6.51 -7.15
CA ASP A 104 -3.73 -7.46 -6.27
C ASP A 104 -5.14 -7.70 -6.83
N PRO A 105 -5.38 -8.79 -7.58
CA PRO A 105 -6.68 -9.03 -8.23
C PRO A 105 -7.80 -9.34 -7.23
N VAL A 106 -7.48 -9.60 -5.96
CA VAL A 106 -8.48 -9.85 -4.90
C VAL A 106 -8.98 -8.53 -4.33
N GLN A 107 -8.09 -7.55 -4.16
CA GLN A 107 -8.42 -6.24 -3.58
C GLN A 107 -8.80 -5.19 -4.65
N ASP A 108 -8.30 -5.33 -5.87
CA ASP A 108 -8.37 -4.28 -6.89
C ASP A 108 -9.29 -4.66 -8.06
N ALA A 109 -10.42 -3.97 -8.17
CA ALA A 109 -11.31 -4.06 -9.34
C ALA A 109 -10.77 -3.31 -10.57
N THR A 110 -9.86 -2.37 -10.36
CA THR A 110 -9.17 -1.58 -11.39
C THR A 110 -7.70 -1.50 -11.04
N CYS A 111 -6.83 -1.55 -12.05
CA CYS A 111 -5.40 -1.40 -11.89
C CYS A 111 -5.10 -0.09 -11.20
N ARG A 112 -4.46 -0.16 -10.03
CA ARG A 112 -4.10 1.03 -9.25
C ARG A 112 -3.20 1.99 -10.01
N TRP A 113 -2.48 1.53 -11.04
CA TRP A 113 -1.44 2.29 -11.73
C TRP A 113 -1.97 3.03 -12.96
N CYS A 114 -2.71 2.34 -13.83
CA CYS A 114 -3.23 2.91 -15.08
C CYS A 114 -4.76 3.07 -15.12
N GLY A 115 -5.49 2.55 -14.13
CA GLY A 115 -6.95 2.63 -14.05
C GLY A 115 -7.71 1.65 -14.94
N ALA A 116 -7.03 0.81 -15.73
CA ALA A 116 -7.67 -0.22 -16.53
C ALA A 116 -8.42 -1.23 -15.65
N GLU A 117 -9.54 -1.77 -16.12
CA GLU A 117 -10.26 -2.83 -15.41
C GLU A 117 -9.36 -4.06 -15.24
N THR A 118 -9.35 -4.63 -14.03
CA THR A 118 -8.65 -5.90 -13.82
C THR A 118 -9.56 -6.99 -14.37
N GLU A 119 -9.11 -7.69 -15.41
CA GLU A 119 -9.75 -8.95 -15.80
C GLU A 119 -9.51 -9.92 -14.65
N THR A 120 -10.43 -9.92 -13.68
CA THR A 120 -10.44 -10.90 -12.59
C THR A 120 -10.59 -12.26 -13.26
N HIS A 121 -9.48 -12.95 -13.53
CA HIS A 121 -9.47 -14.33 -13.94
C HIS A 121 -10.14 -15.13 -12.81
N GLY A 122 -11.44 -15.36 -12.98
CA GLY A 122 -12.29 -16.21 -12.15
C GLY A 122 -12.52 -15.69 -10.73
N ARG A 123 -13.61 -14.93 -10.55
CA ARG A 123 -14.56 -15.39 -9.52
C ARG A 123 -14.96 -16.80 -9.94
N GLY A 124 -14.28 -17.81 -9.40
CA GLY A 124 -14.73 -19.18 -9.51
C GLY A 124 -16.17 -19.21 -9.01
N ARG A 125 -17.13 -19.27 -9.94
CA ARG A 125 -18.53 -19.51 -9.63
C ARG A 125 -18.60 -20.96 -9.18
N ALA A 126 -18.28 -21.19 -7.90
CA ALA A 126 -18.48 -22.48 -7.25
C ALA A 126 -20.00 -22.75 -7.26
N SER A 127 -20.44 -23.48 -8.26
CA SER A 127 -21.79 -24.03 -8.30
C SER A 127 -21.75 -25.27 -7.43
N VAL A 128 -22.26 -25.17 -6.20
CA VAL A 128 -22.45 -26.33 -5.33
C VAL A 128 -23.54 -27.19 -5.97
N VAL A 129 -23.14 -28.23 -6.70
CA VAL A 129 -24.07 -29.28 -7.13
C VAL A 129 -24.35 -30.12 -5.89
N ARG A 130 -25.52 -29.96 -5.27
CA ARG A 130 -26.03 -30.95 -4.31
C ARG A 130 -26.28 -32.23 -5.09
N GLY A 131 -25.46 -33.24 -4.85
CA GLY A 131 -25.74 -34.59 -5.33
C GLY A 131 -26.94 -35.14 -4.56
N ASP A 132 -28.09 -35.21 -5.21
CA ASP A 132 -29.18 -36.07 -4.76
C ASP A 132 -28.74 -37.53 -5.00
N LYS A 133 -28.64 -38.28 -3.91
CA LYS A 133 -28.45 -39.73 -3.95
C LYS A 133 -29.81 -40.36 -4.30
N ALA A 134 -29.81 -41.15 -5.37
CA ALA A 134 -30.85 -42.13 -5.64
C ALA A 134 -30.79 -43.29 -4.63
#